data_AF-A0A316K6K3-F1
#
_entry.id   AF-A0A316K6K3-F1
#
_cell.length_a   1.000
_cell.length_b   1.000
_cell.length_c   1.000
_cell.angle_alpha   90.00
_cell.angle_beta   90.00
_cell.angle_gamma   90.00
#
_symmetry.space_group_name_H-M   'P 1'
#
loop_
_entity.id
_entity.type
_entity.pdbx_description
1 polymer ?
#
loop_
_entity_poly.entity_id
_entity_poly.type
_entity_poly.pdbx_seq_one_letter_code
_entity_poly.pdbx_strand_id
1 'polypeptide(L)'
;MLRILIILFIAFNILVACDSPANDTNGASKPKAQKHLVSDISMYDNEGNIRVVIEIPAGLNEKWEVNKKTGIIERDSIDGKPRTIDYLGYPANYGFIPQTFLPKELGGDGDPLDAIVLGE
;
A
#
# COMPACT_ATOMS: atom_id res chain seq x y z
N MET A 1 6.75 46.72 -33.06
CA MET A 1 7.63 45.86 -33.89
C MET A 1 8.62 45.05 -33.05
N LEU A 2 9.31 45.63 -32.06
CA LEU A 2 10.31 44.93 -31.23
C LEU A 2 9.76 43.83 -30.29
N ARG A 3 8.49 43.94 -29.84
CA ARG A 3 7.86 42.95 -28.94
C ARG A 3 7.44 41.63 -29.62
N ILE A 4 7.12 41.66 -30.92
CA ILE A 4 6.75 40.45 -31.67
C ILE A 4 7.99 39.59 -31.97
N LEU A 5 9.15 40.23 -32.13
CA LEU A 5 10.42 39.55 -32.41
C LEU A 5 10.94 38.78 -31.18
N ILE A 6 10.69 39.27 -29.96
CA ILE A 6 11.11 38.61 -28.71
C ILE A 6 10.27 37.34 -28.45
N ILE A 7 8.97 37.36 -28.75
CA ILE A 7 8.09 36.19 -28.57
C ILE A 7 8.45 35.07 -29.56
N LEU A 8 8.81 35.42 -30.81
CA LEU A 8 9.28 34.44 -31.79
C LEU A 8 10.62 33.80 -31.38
N PHE A 9 11.52 34.56 -30.77
CA PHE A 9 12.83 34.07 -30.33
C PHE A 9 12.71 33.11 -29.13
N ILE A 10 11.77 33.35 -28.21
CA ILE A 10 11.52 32.43 -27.08
C ILE A 10 10.86 31.13 -27.56
N ALA A 11 9.91 31.21 -28.50
CA ALA A 11 9.26 30.03 -29.07
C ALA A 11 10.24 29.12 -29.85
N PHE A 12 11.23 29.71 -30.54
CA PHE A 12 12.24 28.95 -31.28
C PHE A 12 13.21 28.19 -30.35
N ASN A 13 13.53 28.75 -29.18
CA ASN A 13 14.40 28.07 -28.20
C ASN A 13 13.67 26.95 -27.43
N ILE A 14 12.35 26.98 -27.33
CA ILE A 14 11.56 25.91 -26.69
C ILE A 14 11.41 24.71 -27.63
N LEU A 15 11.36 24.92 -28.95
CA LEU A 15 11.17 23.82 -29.91
C LEU A 15 12.45 22.96 -30.13
N VAL A 16 13.64 23.51 -29.86
CA VAL A 16 14.93 22.80 -30.06
C VAL A 16 15.33 21.95 -28.84
N ALA A 17 14.65 22.07 -27.70
CA ALA A 17 14.99 21.33 -26.48
C ALA A 17 14.44 19.88 -26.42
N CYS A 18 13.61 19.47 -27.39
CA CYS A 18 13.10 18.10 -27.49
C CYS A 18 13.68 17.40 -28.72
N ASP A 19 14.96 17.04 -28.66
CA ASP A 19 15.48 15.86 -29.35
C ASP A 19 16.88 15.55 -28.80
N SER A 20 16.91 14.97 -27.61
CA SER A 20 18.04 14.15 -27.19
C SER A 20 17.63 12.69 -27.39
N PRO A 21 18.31 11.90 -28.23
CA PRO A 21 18.12 10.46 -28.23
C PRO A 21 18.74 9.94 -26.92
N ALA A 22 17.89 9.74 -25.91
CA ALA A 22 18.27 9.00 -24.73
C ALA A 22 18.49 7.54 -25.15
N ASN A 23 19.75 7.21 -25.43
CA ASN A 23 20.19 5.84 -25.54
C ASN A 23 20.25 5.27 -24.12
N ASP A 24 19.10 4.82 -23.60
CA ASP A 24 19.03 4.11 -22.32
C ASP A 24 19.13 2.61 -22.57
N THR A 25 20.37 2.13 -22.64
CA THR A 25 20.69 0.72 -22.40
C THR A 25 20.64 0.44 -20.90
N ASN A 26 19.46 0.48 -20.29
CA ASN A 26 19.20 -0.17 -19.01
C ASN A 26 17.76 -0.65 -19.02
N GLY A 27 17.57 -1.95 -18.79
CA GLY A 27 16.24 -2.54 -18.74
C GLY A 27 15.37 -1.81 -17.73
N ALA A 28 14.44 -1.00 -18.23
CA ALA A 28 13.34 -0.48 -17.43
C ALA A 28 12.63 -1.68 -16.82
N SER A 29 12.91 -1.96 -15.55
CA SER A 29 12.15 -2.95 -14.79
C SER A 29 10.71 -2.49 -14.90
N LYS A 30 9.85 -3.31 -15.53
CA LYS A 30 8.41 -3.13 -15.45
C LYS A 30 8.06 -2.75 -14.01
N PRO A 31 7.19 -1.74 -13.76
CA PRO A 31 6.81 -1.41 -12.41
C PRO A 31 6.36 -2.71 -11.73
N LYS A 32 7.08 -3.09 -10.67
CA LYS A 32 6.82 -4.32 -9.94
C LYS A 32 5.37 -4.24 -9.48
N ALA A 33 4.52 -5.15 -9.96
CA ALA A 33 3.11 -5.17 -9.59
C ALA A 33 2.99 -5.13 -8.07
N GLN A 34 2.13 -4.25 -7.56
CA GLN A 34 1.89 -4.12 -6.13
C GLN A 34 1.35 -5.45 -5.60
N LYS A 35 1.98 -5.96 -4.55
CA LYS A 35 1.67 -7.27 -3.98
C LYS A 35 0.35 -7.20 -3.19
N HIS A 36 -0.56 -8.13 -3.43
CA HIS A 36 -1.81 -8.24 -2.67
C HIS A 36 -1.54 -8.95 -1.33
N LEU A 37 -1.60 -8.22 -0.21
CA LEU A 37 -1.14 -8.71 1.10
C LEU A 37 -1.92 -9.93 1.62
N VAL A 38 -3.17 -10.11 1.21
CA VAL A 38 -4.01 -11.25 1.62
C VAL A 38 -3.68 -12.54 0.85
N SER A 39 -3.43 -12.46 -0.46
CA SER A 39 -3.38 -13.61 -1.36
C SER A 39 -1.96 -13.99 -1.80
N ASP A 40 -1.09 -12.99 -1.97
CA ASP A 40 0.21 -13.19 -2.62
C ASP A 40 1.34 -13.47 -1.62
N ILE A 41 1.08 -13.30 -0.32
CA ILE A 41 2.01 -13.66 0.76
C ILE A 41 1.67 -15.07 1.22
N SER A 42 2.63 -15.99 1.19
CA SER A 42 2.38 -17.33 1.73
C SER A 42 2.29 -17.30 3.26
N MET A 43 1.33 -18.05 3.80
CA MET A 43 1.09 -18.18 5.24
C MET A 43 2.35 -18.63 5.99
N TYR A 44 3.09 -19.59 5.43
CA TYR A 44 4.32 -20.12 6.01
C TYR A 44 5.55 -19.58 5.29
N ASP A 45 6.63 -19.39 6.04
CA ASP A 45 7.97 -19.23 5.48
C ASP A 45 8.64 -20.58 5.15
N ASN A 46 9.91 -20.52 4.71
CA ASN A 46 10.65 -21.73 4.29
C ASN A 46 11.01 -22.64 5.48
N GLU A 47 10.87 -22.15 6.71
CA GLU A 47 11.18 -22.86 7.96
C GLU A 47 9.91 -23.37 8.66
N GLY A 48 8.73 -23.01 8.13
CA GLY A 48 7.44 -23.39 8.69
C GLY A 48 6.90 -22.42 9.74
N ASN A 49 7.52 -21.25 9.91
CA ASN A 49 6.97 -20.20 10.78
C ASN A 49 5.77 -19.53 10.11
N ILE A 50 4.79 -19.13 10.91
CA ILE A 50 3.61 -18.40 10.44
C ILE A 50 3.97 -16.92 10.23
N ARG A 51 3.58 -16.36 9.08
CA ARG A 51 3.68 -14.93 8.81
C ARG A 51 2.43 -14.21 9.29
N VAL A 52 2.64 -13.05 9.89
CA VAL A 52 1.58 -12.10 10.25
C VAL A 52 1.88 -10.78 9.53
N VAL A 53 0.88 -10.22 8.87
CA VAL A 53 0.95 -8.85 8.33
C VAL A 53 0.44 -7.92 9.42
N ILE A 54 1.31 -7.04 9.92
CA ILE A 54 0.96 -6.06 10.95
C ILE A 54 0.19 -4.91 10.31
N GLU A 55 -1.03 -4.67 10.78
CA GLU A 55 -1.88 -3.56 10.37
C GLU A 55 -1.74 -2.40 11.34
N ILE A 56 -1.72 -2.70 12.64
CA ILE A 56 -1.67 -1.70 13.70
C ILE A 56 -0.49 -2.03 14.62
N PRO A 57 0.62 -1.29 14.51
CA PRO A 57 1.73 -1.38 15.45
C PRO A 57 1.31 -1.13 16.90
N ALA A 58 2.00 -1.79 17.83
CA ALA A 58 1.80 -1.59 19.26
C ALA A 58 1.92 -0.09 19.65
N GLY A 59 1.05 0.35 20.55
CA GLY A 59 1.00 1.72 21.06
C GLY A 59 0.24 2.72 20.19
N LEU A 60 -0.18 2.35 18.98
CA LEU A 60 -0.99 3.23 18.12
C LEU A 60 -2.48 3.08 18.41
N ASN A 61 -3.25 4.12 18.08
CA ASN A 61 -4.71 4.16 18.24
C ASN A 61 -5.46 4.21 16.91
N GLU A 62 -4.75 4.43 15.82
CA GLU A 62 -5.35 4.52 14.49
C GLU A 62 -5.73 3.13 14.02
N LYS A 63 -6.97 2.97 13.53
CA LYS A 63 -7.40 1.69 13.00
C LYS A 63 -7.05 1.63 11.51
N TRP A 64 -6.18 0.69 11.19
CA TRP A 64 -5.75 0.37 9.84
C TRP A 64 -6.16 -1.06 9.54
N GLU A 65 -6.57 -1.32 8.31
CA GLU A 65 -6.96 -2.65 7.85
C GLU A 65 -6.58 -2.86 6.39
N VAL A 66 -6.36 -4.11 6.01
CA VAL A 66 -6.20 -4.48 4.61
C VAL A 66 -7.53 -4.34 3.87
N ASN A 67 -7.50 -3.57 2.78
CA ASN A 67 -8.60 -3.59 1.84
C ASN A 67 -8.55 -4.91 1.07
N LYS A 68 -9.52 -5.78 1.35
CA LYS A 68 -9.61 -7.15 0.80
C LYS A 68 -9.65 -7.22 -0.74
N LYS A 69 -9.98 -6.13 -1.43
CA LYS A 69 -10.04 -6.07 -2.90
C LYS A 69 -8.73 -5.63 -3.52
N THR A 70 -8.08 -4.62 -2.93
CA THR A 70 -6.84 -4.04 -3.45
C THR A 70 -5.61 -4.73 -2.85
N GLY A 71 -5.77 -5.37 -1.70
CA GLY A 71 -4.72 -6.05 -0.95
C GLY A 71 -3.74 -5.12 -0.28
N ILE A 72 -4.08 -3.84 -0.10
CA ILE A 72 -3.23 -2.83 0.53
C ILE A 72 -3.83 -2.39 1.87
N ILE A 73 -2.98 -1.98 2.80
CA ILE A 73 -3.43 -1.44 4.09
C ILE A 73 -3.95 -0.01 3.87
N GLU A 74 -5.17 0.23 4.32
CA GLU A 74 -5.88 1.50 4.24
C GLU A 74 -6.39 1.86 5.64
N ARG A 75 -6.59 3.16 5.90
CA ARG A 75 -7.14 3.59 7.18
C ARG A 75 -8.63 3.30 7.21
N ASP A 76 -9.08 2.60 8.25
CA ASP A 76 -10.52 2.36 8.44
C ASP A 76 -11.24 3.69 8.63
N SER A 77 -12.50 3.76 8.21
CA SER A 77 -13.31 4.95 8.32
C SER A 77 -14.76 4.64 8.70
N ILE A 78 -15.34 5.52 9.51
CA ILE A 78 -16.77 5.52 9.84
C ILE A 78 -17.32 6.86 9.33
N ASP A 79 -18.33 6.80 8.47
CA ASP A 79 -18.95 7.98 7.83
C ASP A 79 -17.93 8.90 7.13
N GLY A 80 -16.93 8.31 6.47
CA GLY A 80 -15.88 9.03 5.75
C GLY A 80 -14.84 9.72 6.64
N LYS A 81 -14.92 9.52 7.96
CA LYS A 81 -13.91 10.02 8.91
C LYS A 81 -12.94 8.89 9.28
N PRO A 82 -11.62 9.14 9.25
CA PRO A 82 -10.65 8.14 9.68
C PRO A 82 -10.91 7.70 11.12
N ARG A 83 -10.88 6.39 11.35
CA ARG A 83 -11.18 5.81 12.65
C ARG A 83 -9.94 5.83 13.55
N THR A 84 -10.17 6.30 14.77
CA THR A 84 -9.20 6.27 15.87
C THR A 84 -9.93 5.67 17.08
N ILE A 85 -9.28 4.73 17.76
CA ILE A 85 -9.82 4.09 18.96
C ILE A 85 -9.70 5.08 20.13
N ASP A 86 -10.84 5.45 20.71
CA ASP A 86 -10.94 6.34 21.89
C ASP A 86 -10.70 5.53 23.19
N TYR A 87 -9.50 4.96 23.30
CA TYR A 87 -9.05 4.19 24.45
C TYR A 87 -7.51 4.19 24.51
N LEU A 88 -6.91 3.34 25.33
CA LEU A 88 -5.48 3.03 25.23
C LEU A 88 -5.15 2.51 23.82
N GLY A 89 -3.94 2.83 23.34
CA GLY A 89 -3.42 2.27 22.10
C GLY A 89 -3.34 0.75 22.14
N TYR A 90 -3.23 0.13 20.96
CA TYR A 90 -3.16 -1.33 20.85
C TYR A 90 -1.99 -1.86 21.70
N PRO A 91 -2.23 -2.79 22.64
CA PRO A 91 -1.20 -3.19 23.61
C PRO A 91 -0.07 -4.03 22.99
N ALA A 92 -0.23 -4.47 21.74
CA ALA A 92 0.71 -5.28 20.99
C ALA A 92 0.47 -5.07 19.48
N ASN A 93 1.37 -5.60 18.64
CA ASN A 93 1.22 -5.53 17.20
C ASN A 93 0.00 -6.37 16.78
N TYR A 94 -0.94 -5.74 16.10
CA TYR A 94 -2.18 -6.36 15.62
C TYR A 94 -2.16 -6.46 14.10
N GLY A 95 -2.70 -7.55 13.57
CA GLY A 95 -2.92 -7.71 12.15
C GLY A 95 -3.52 -9.07 11.84
N PHE A 96 -3.16 -9.66 10.70
CA PHE A 96 -3.78 -10.90 10.24
C PHE A 96 -2.79 -11.89 9.61
N ILE A 97 -3.22 -13.14 9.47
CA ILE A 97 -2.47 -14.21 8.81
C ILE A 97 -2.88 -14.28 7.32
N PRO A 98 -1.96 -14.05 6.35
CA PRO A 98 -2.26 -14.18 4.93
C PRO A 98 -2.75 -15.57 4.53
N GLN A 99 -3.48 -15.65 3.41
CA GLN A 99 -4.05 -16.89 2.87
C GLN A 99 -4.99 -17.63 3.83
N THR A 100 -5.56 -16.92 4.79
CA THR A 100 -6.68 -17.38 5.62
C THR A 100 -7.93 -16.57 5.27
N PHE A 101 -9.10 -17.15 5.48
CA PHE A 101 -10.37 -16.49 5.25
C PHE A 101 -11.47 -17.28 5.96
N LEU A 102 -12.34 -16.60 6.72
CA LEU A 102 -13.50 -17.21 7.35
C LEU A 102 -14.79 -16.76 6.63
N PRO A 103 -15.37 -17.58 5.73
CA PRO A 103 -16.51 -17.17 4.91
C PRO A 103 -17.78 -16.92 5.72
N LYS A 104 -18.56 -15.91 5.32
CA LYS A 104 -19.83 -15.53 6.00
C LYS A 104 -20.89 -16.62 5.89
N GLU A 105 -20.91 -17.35 4.78
CA GLU A 105 -21.81 -18.49 4.54
C GLU A 105 -21.56 -19.66 5.50
N LEU A 106 -20.37 -19.72 6.11
CA LEU A 106 -20.02 -20.69 7.15
C LEU A 106 -20.12 -20.10 8.57
N GLY A 107 -20.73 -18.91 8.72
CA GLY A 107 -20.86 -18.21 9.99
C GLY A 107 -19.67 -17.32 10.36
N GLY A 108 -18.74 -17.07 9.44
CA GLY A 108 -17.62 -16.16 9.62
C GLY A 108 -17.94 -14.67 9.51
N ASP A 109 -16.92 -13.85 9.68
CA ASP A 109 -16.94 -12.39 9.50
C ASP A 109 -16.56 -11.95 8.06
N GLY A 110 -16.00 -12.87 7.26
CA GLY A 110 -15.52 -12.58 5.92
C GLY A 110 -14.17 -11.86 5.92
N ASP A 111 -13.32 -12.14 6.90
CA ASP A 111 -11.97 -11.62 7.03
C ASP A 111 -10.91 -12.73 7.12
N PRO A 112 -9.63 -12.39 6.85
CA PRO A 112 -8.52 -13.24 7.25
C PRO A 112 -8.48 -13.41 8.78
N LEU A 113 -7.82 -14.46 9.24
CA LEU A 113 -7.67 -14.74 10.67
C LEU A 113 -6.79 -13.68 11.34
N ASP A 114 -7.36 -12.97 12.31
CA ASP A 114 -6.66 -11.99 13.13
C ASP A 114 -5.56 -12.63 13.99
N ALA A 115 -4.51 -11.85 14.24
CA ALA A 115 -3.39 -12.24 15.07
C ALA A 115 -2.85 -11.05 15.89
N ILE A 116 -2.44 -11.36 17.12
CA ILE A 116 -1.68 -10.46 17.98
C ILE A 116 -0.27 -11.03 18.12
N VAL A 117 0.74 -10.24 17.75
CA VAL A 117 2.15 -10.62 17.88
C VAL A 117 2.71 -9.98 19.14
N LEU A 118 3.07 -10.84 20.10
CA LEU A 118 3.71 -10.45 21.36
C LEU A 118 5.23 -10.53 21.20
N GLY A 119 5.93 -9.52 21.73
CA GLY A 119 7.39 -9.40 21.66
C GLY A 119 7.84 -8.02 22.14
N GLU A 120 9.13 -7.89 22.40
CA GLU A 120 9.79 -6.62 22.77
C GLU A 120 10.47 -5.96 21.57
#